data_AF-A0A2E4QVF8-F1
#
_entry.id   AF-A0A2E4QVF8-F1
#
_cell.length_a   1.000
_cell.length_b   1.000
_cell.length_c   1.000
_cell.angle_alpha   90.00
_cell.angle_beta   90.00
_cell.angle_gamma   90.00
#
_symmetry.space_group_name_H-M   'P 1'
#
loop_
_entity.id
_entity.type
_entity.pdbx_description
1 polymer ?
#
loop_
_entity_poly.entity_id
_entity_poly.type
_entity_poly.pdbx_seq_one_letter_code
_entity_poly.pdbx_strand_id
1 'polypeptide(L)'
;MLQLRPNCELCDCDLPPHDQRARICTYECTFCVSCVEEVLKNVCPNCAGGFVPRPIRPKTAHRPGVSVKDQPPSRDRVHSSRSREEIEIFSMDLKDIAPEDR
;
A
#
# COMPACT_ATOMS: atom_id res chain seq x y z
N MET A 1 1.25 -11.44 11.65
CA MET A 1 0.86 -11.80 10.28
C MET A 1 0.41 -10.53 9.58
N LEU A 2 0.87 -10.28 8.35
CA LEU A 2 0.49 -9.08 7.58
C LEU A 2 -1.04 -8.93 7.53
N GLN A 3 -1.52 -7.80 8.03
CA GLN A 3 -2.93 -7.42 7.94
C GLN A 3 -3.15 -6.78 6.57
N LEU A 4 -3.89 -7.46 5.68
CA LEU A 4 -4.22 -6.87 4.38
C LEU A 4 -5.16 -5.69 4.61
N ARG A 5 -4.64 -4.47 4.45
CA ARG A 5 -5.42 -3.24 4.52
C ARG A 5 -6.48 -3.23 3.40
N PRO A 6 -7.74 -2.85 3.71
CA PRO A 6 -8.85 -2.96 2.76
C PRO A 6 -8.98 -1.78 1.82
N ASN A 7 -8.24 -0.68 2.04
CA ASN A 7 -8.39 0.58 1.32
C ASN A 7 -7.03 1.21 0.97
N CYS A 8 -7.05 2.19 0.06
CA CYS A 8 -5.95 3.11 -0.16
C CYS A 8 -5.87 4.12 0.98
N GLU A 9 -4.71 4.26 1.62
CA GLU A 9 -4.54 5.19 2.74
C GLU A 9 -4.66 6.67 2.38
N LEU A 10 -4.63 7.02 1.09
CA LEU A 10 -4.75 8.40 0.61
C LEU A 10 -6.15 8.73 0.09
N CYS A 11 -6.61 8.03 -0.95
CA CYS A 11 -7.90 8.32 -1.60
C CYS A 11 -9.06 7.46 -1.13
N ASP A 12 -8.78 6.52 -0.22
CA ASP A 12 -9.79 5.70 0.43
C ASP A 12 -10.61 4.79 -0.50
N CYS A 13 -10.12 4.53 -1.72
CA CYS A 13 -10.74 3.52 -2.59
C CYS A 13 -10.50 2.11 -2.05
N ASP A 14 -11.43 1.19 -2.32
CA ASP A 14 -11.30 -0.20 -1.89
C ASP A 14 -10.18 -0.94 -2.65
N LEU A 15 -9.41 -1.73 -1.90
CA LEU A 15 -8.29 -2.55 -2.36
C LEU A 15 -8.44 -4.00 -1.84
N PRO A 16 -9.41 -4.76 -2.36
CA PRO A 16 -9.66 -6.13 -1.91
C PRO A 16 -8.44 -7.03 -2.11
N PRO A 17 -8.33 -8.19 -1.42
CA PRO A 17 -7.14 -9.04 -1.42
C PRO A 17 -6.56 -9.46 -2.78
N HIS A 18 -7.40 -9.47 -3.81
CA HIS A 18 -7.07 -9.87 -5.17
C HIS A 18 -6.82 -8.69 -6.11
N ASP A 19 -6.88 -7.45 -5.61
CA ASP A 19 -6.70 -6.24 -6.42
C ASP A 19 -5.23 -6.03 -6.79
N GLN A 20 -4.93 -6.08 -8.08
CA GLN A 20 -3.60 -5.86 -8.65
C GLN A 20 -3.17 -4.39 -8.65
N ARG A 21 -4.10 -3.47 -8.37
CA ARG A 21 -3.82 -2.04 -8.23
C ARG A 21 -3.25 -1.69 -6.87
N ALA A 22 -3.30 -2.60 -5.89
CA ALA A 22 -2.73 -2.36 -4.58
C ALA A 22 -1.20 -2.34 -4.66
N ARG A 23 -0.60 -1.35 -4.00
CA ARG A 23 0.84 -1.17 -3.83
C ARG A 23 1.13 -1.16 -2.33
N ILE A 24 2.25 -1.76 -1.93
CA ILE A 24 2.68 -1.88 -0.53
C ILE A 24 4.15 -1.51 -0.36
N CYS A 25 4.50 -0.85 0.74
CA CYS A 25 5.90 -0.62 1.15
C CYS A 25 6.34 -1.64 2.23
N THR A 26 7.59 -1.55 2.66
CA THR A 26 8.16 -2.45 3.69
C THR A 26 7.53 -2.30 5.09
N TYR A 27 6.88 -1.16 5.35
CA TYR A 27 6.12 -0.88 6.58
C TYR A 27 4.62 -1.11 6.43
N GLU A 28 4.23 -1.85 5.38
CA GLU A 28 2.86 -2.29 5.15
C GLU A 28 1.86 -1.15 4.83
N CYS A 29 2.33 0.06 4.53
CA CYS A 29 1.47 1.13 4.00
C CYS A 29 0.95 0.72 2.63
N THR A 30 -0.35 0.86 2.42
CA THR A 30 -1.09 0.38 1.25
C THR A 30 -1.75 1.54 0.52
N PHE A 31 -1.41 1.69 -0.77
CA PHE A 31 -1.98 2.71 -1.65
C PHE A 31 -2.42 2.09 -2.97
N CYS A 32 -3.33 2.74 -3.69
CA CYS A 32 -3.65 2.33 -5.05
C CYS A 32 -2.59 2.83 -6.03
N VAL A 33 -2.45 2.14 -7.16
CA VAL A 33 -1.48 2.47 -8.22
C VAL A 33 -1.57 3.93 -8.66
N SER A 34 -2.78 4.47 -8.82
CA SER A 34 -3.00 5.87 -9.20
C SER A 34 -2.44 6.85 -8.16
N CYS A 35 -2.62 6.59 -6.86
CA CYS A 35 -2.02 7.43 -5.83
C CYS A 35 -0.49 7.31 -5.81
N VAL A 36 0.05 6.10 -6.01
CA VAL A 36 1.50 5.88 -6.07
C VAL A 36 2.14 6.63 -7.24
N GLU A 37 1.51 6.62 -8.40
CA GLU A 37 2.03 7.23 -9.64
C GLU A 37 1.77 8.73 -9.70
N GLU A 38 0.60 9.19 -9.27
CA GLU A 38 0.20 10.59 -9.48
C GLU A 38 0.52 11.52 -8.32
N VAL A 39 0.39 11.05 -7.08
CA VAL A 39 0.57 11.90 -5.89
C VAL A 39 1.88 11.59 -5.19
N LEU A 40 2.13 10.30 -4.89
CA LEU A 40 3.27 9.87 -4.09
C LEU A 40 4.58 9.78 -4.89
N LYS A 41 4.52 9.72 -6.22
CA LYS A 41 5.70 9.58 -7.11
C LYS A 41 6.67 8.48 -6.66
N ASN A 42 6.13 7.32 -6.28
CA ASN A 42 6.88 6.19 -5.73
C ASN A 42 7.70 6.53 -4.46
N VAL A 43 7.25 7.51 -3.66
CA VAL A 43 7.81 7.86 -2.34
C VAL A 43 6.75 7.58 -1.28
N CYS A 44 7.02 6.65 -0.37
CA CYS A 44 6.11 6.40 0.73
C CYS A 44 6.10 7.59 1.70
N PRO A 45 4.94 8.19 2.02
CA PRO A 45 4.87 9.38 2.86
C PRO A 45 5.26 9.13 4.32
N ASN A 46 5.39 7.86 4.71
CA ASN A 46 5.78 7.46 6.06
C ASN A 46 7.26 7.08 6.17
N CYS A 47 7.83 6.40 5.17
CA CYS A 47 9.19 5.84 5.27
C CYS A 47 10.14 6.23 4.13
N ALA A 48 9.73 7.11 3.21
CA ALA A 48 10.47 7.50 1.99
C ALA A 48 10.78 6.38 0.97
N GLY A 49 10.68 5.12 1.36
CA GLY A 49 10.93 3.97 0.50
C GLY A 49 9.97 3.86 -0.69
N GLY A 50 10.31 2.97 -1.62
CA GLY A 50 9.50 2.69 -2.80
C GLY A 50 8.30 1.77 -2.53
N PHE A 51 7.50 1.56 -3.57
CA PHE A 51 6.35 0.68 -3.57
C PHE A 51 6.52 -0.48 -4.55
N VAL A 52 5.96 -1.64 -4.17
CA VAL A 52 5.82 -2.81 -5.05
C VAL A 52 4.37 -3.26 -5.11
N PRO A 53 3.96 -4.03 -6.13
CA PRO A 53 2.64 -4.68 -6.13
C PRO A 53 2.42 -5.49 -4.85
N ARG A 54 1.28 -5.29 -4.19
CA ARG A 54 0.95 -6.04 -2.98
C ARG A 54 0.77 -7.53 -3.34
N PRO A 55 1.44 -8.46 -2.65
CA PRO A 55 1.23 -9.88 -2.87
C PRO A 55 -0.24 -10.29 -2.69
N ILE A 56 -0.75 -11.13 -3.60
CA ILE A 56 -2.13 -11.59 -3.59
C ILE A 56 -2.27 -12.78 -2.62
N ARG A 57 -3.17 -12.66 -1.65
CA ARG A 57 -3.52 -13.79 -0.77
C ARG A 57 -4.37 -14.80 -1.58
N PRO A 58 -3.99 -16.09 -1.66
CA PRO A 58 -4.71 -17.07 -2.46
C PRO A 58 -6.17 -17.26 -2.00
N LYS A 59 -7.07 -17.48 -2.97
CA LYS A 59 -8.48 -17.80 -2.69
C LYS A 59 -8.64 -19.19 -2.08
N THR A 60 -7.79 -20.14 -2.49
CA THR A 60 -7.82 -21.54 -2.06
C THR A 60 -6.62 -21.84 -1.17
N ALA A 61 -6.87 -22.54 -0.06
CA ALA A 61 -5.82 -23.02 0.84
C ALA A 61 -5.07 -24.19 0.18
N HIS A 62 -3.87 -23.94 -0.35
CA HIS A 62 -2.97 -25.00 -0.83
C HIS A 62 -2.17 -25.65 0.31
N ARG A 63 -2.06 -24.95 1.44
CA ARG A 63 -1.67 -25.49 2.74
C ARG A 63 -2.77 -25.14 3.75
N PRO A 64 -3.02 -25.98 4.78
CA PRO A 64 -4.07 -25.72 5.75
C PRO A 64 -3.95 -24.34 6.40
N GLY A 65 -5.06 -23.61 6.47
CA GLY A 65 -5.16 -22.35 7.22
C GLY A 65 -4.55 -21.11 6.55
N VAL A 66 -4.04 -21.19 5.31
CA VAL A 66 -3.42 -20.04 4.60
C VAL A 66 -4.17 -19.72 3.29
N SER A 67 -5.29 -19.02 3.42
CA SER A 67 -6.10 -18.52 2.30
C SER A 67 -6.88 -17.26 2.71
N VAL A 68 -7.51 -16.57 1.76
CA VAL A 68 -8.45 -15.46 2.07
C VAL A 68 -9.62 -15.94 2.93
N LYS A 69 -10.06 -17.19 2.77
CA LYS A 69 -11.17 -17.76 3.56
C LYS A 69 -10.78 -17.95 5.03
N ASP A 70 -9.60 -18.51 5.28
CA ASP A 70 -9.13 -18.82 6.63
C ASP A 70 -8.53 -17.57 7.31
N GLN A 71 -8.00 -16.65 6.50
CA GLN A 71 -7.33 -15.43 6.92
C GLN A 71 -7.90 -14.25 6.11
N PRO A 72 -9.06 -13.69 6.51
CA PRO A 72 -9.66 -12.58 5.80
C PRO A 72 -8.78 -11.31 5.84
N PRO A 73 -8.97 -10.35 4.91
CA PRO A 73 -8.38 -9.03 5.05
C PRO A 73 -8.89 -8.34 6.32
N SER A 74 -8.16 -7.31 6.75
CA SER A 74 -8.66 -6.45 7.82
C SER A 74 -9.95 -5.76 7.39
N ARG A 75 -10.83 -5.50 8.36
CA ARG A 75 -12.00 -4.63 8.20
C ARG A 75 -11.68 -3.18 8.54
N ASP A 76 -10.56 -2.95 9.21
CA ASP A 76 -10.16 -1.63 9.66
C ASP A 76 -9.55 -0.88 8.49
N ARG A 77 -10.16 0.27 8.17
CA ARG A 77 -9.66 1.18 7.17
C ARG A 77 -8.56 2.02 7.79
N VAL A 78 -7.48 2.23 7.04
CA VAL A 78 -6.34 3.02 7.48
C VAL A 78 -6.26 4.25 6.59
N HIS A 79 -5.95 5.39 7.18
CA HIS A 79 -5.75 6.64 6.47
C HIS A 79 -4.37 7.18 6.83
N SER A 80 -3.75 7.87 5.88
CA SER A 80 -2.51 8.58 6.12
C SER A 80 -2.69 9.58 7.27
N SER A 81 -1.73 9.61 8.19
CA SER A 81 -1.66 10.62 9.25
C SER A 81 -1.16 11.98 8.75
N ARG A 82 -0.57 12.01 7.55
CA ARG A 82 -0.07 13.22 6.87
C ARG A 82 -1.15 13.84 6.01
N SER A 83 -1.21 15.17 5.98
CA SER A 83 -2.10 15.88 5.07
C SER A 83 -1.69 15.65 3.62
N ARG A 84 -2.60 15.90 2.68
CA ARG A 84 -2.28 15.74 1.25
C ARG A 84 -1.18 16.70 0.81
N GLU A 85 -1.19 17.93 1.31
CA GLU A 85 -0.19 18.94 1.03
C GLU A 85 1.19 18.53 1.57
N GLU A 86 1.27 18.02 2.81
CA GLU A 86 2.51 17.51 3.39
C GLU A 86 3.08 16.36 2.56
N ILE A 87 2.22 15.45 2.11
CA ILE A 87 2.59 14.31 1.27
C ILE A 87 3.15 14.77 -0.07
N GLU A 88 2.46 15.71 -0.74
CA GLU A 88 2.86 16.21 -2.06
C GLU A 88 4.22 16.91 -2.00
N ILE A 89 4.45 17.75 -0.98
CA ILE A 89 5.76 18.40 -0.76
C ILE A 89 6.85 17.35 -0.53
N PHE A 90 6.64 16.45 0.45
CA PHE A 90 7.62 15.42 0.80
C PHE A 90 7.97 14.50 -0.38
N SER A 91 6.96 14.14 -1.17
CA SER A 91 7.14 13.28 -2.35
C SER A 91 7.90 14.00 -3.46
N MET A 92 7.63 15.30 -3.68
CA MET A 92 8.35 16.10 -4.68
C MET A 92 9.85 16.21 -4.37
N ASP A 93 10.21 16.34 -3.09
CA ASP A 93 11.61 16.49 -2.67
C ASP A 93 12.45 15.23 -2.90
N LEU A 94 11.83 14.04 -2.90
CA LEU A 94 12.54 12.74 -2.92
C LEU A 94 12.30 11.91 -4.18
N LYS A 95 11.37 12.30 -5.05
CA LYS A 95 10.96 11.47 -6.22
C LYS A 95 12.11 11.12 -7.15
N ASP A 96 13.11 12.00 -7.27
CA ASP A 96 14.22 11.87 -8.23
C ASP A 96 15.40 11.05 -7.66
N ILE A 97 15.34 10.68 -6.36
CA ILE A 97 16.29 9.75 -5.74
C ILE A 97 15.70 8.35 -5.87
N ALA A 98 16.48 7.37 -6.34
CA ALA A 98 16.01 5.99 -6.46
C ALA A 98 15.71 5.38 -5.08
N PRO A 99 14.69 4.52 -4.90
CA PRO A 99 14.37 3.94 -3.59
C PRO A 99 15.53 3.27 -2.85
N GLU A 100 16.48 2.66 -3.58
CA GLU A 100 17.69 2.04 -3.06
C GLU A 100 18.76 3.03 -2.56
N ASP A 101 18.66 4.31 -2.98
CA ASP A 101 19.60 5.39 -2.66
C ASP A 101 19.01 6.46 -1.72
N ARG A 102 17.77 6.25 -1.23
CA ARG A 102 17.06 7.18 -0.31
C ARG A 102 17.41 6.95 1.16
#